data_AF-A0A919G773-F1
#
_entry.id   AF-A0A919G773-F1
#
_cell.length_a   1.000
_cell.length_b   1.000
_cell.length_c   1.000
_cell.angle_alpha   90.00
_cell.angle_beta   90.00
_cell.angle_gamma   90.00
#
_symmetry.space_group_name_H-M   'P 1'
#
loop_
_entity.id
_entity.type
_entity.pdbx_description
1 polymer ?
#
loop_
_entity_poly.entity_id
_entity_poly.type
_entity_poly.pdbx_seq_one_letter_code
_entity_poly.pdbx_strand_id
1 'polypeptide(L)' 'MLAQNLAKEITVCRAVTCKTCDKTTWAGCGEHVDQVMAGVPRRDRCEGHAKEPAKGSFLSRLFGN' A
#
# COMPACT_ATOMS: atom_id res chain seq x y z
N MET A 1 1.49 11.43 -17.07
CA MET A 1 1.48 11.28 -15.60
C MET A 1 0.26 10.45 -15.16
N LEU A 2 0.22 9.17 -15.53
CA LEU A 2 -0.93 8.27 -15.35
C LEU A 2 -0.82 7.44 -14.05
N ALA A 3 -0.75 8.10 -12.89
CA ALA A 3 -0.51 7.40 -11.60
C ALA A 3 -1.56 7.67 -10.51
N GLN A 4 -2.70 8.30 -10.84
CA GLN A 4 -3.69 8.74 -9.83
C GLN A 4 -5.07 8.06 -9.93
N ASN A 5 -5.32 7.22 -10.94
CA ASN A 5 -6.63 6.59 -11.15
C ASN A 5 -6.77 5.15 -10.64
N LEU A 6 -5.75 4.57 -9.99
CA LEU A 6 -5.81 3.18 -9.48
C LEU A 6 -6.30 3.06 -8.02
N ALA A 7 -6.46 4.18 -7.30
CA ALA A 7 -6.90 4.17 -5.90
C ALA A 7 -8.42 4.37 -5.73
N LYS A 8 -9.15 4.67 -6.81
CA LYS A 8 -10.55 5.13 -6.75
C LYS A 8 -11.61 4.06 -7.08
N GLU A 9 -11.20 2.85 -7.45
CA GLU A 9 -12.12 1.70 -7.59
C GLU A 9 -11.51 0.46 -6.90
N ILE A 10 -11.35 0.51 -5.57
CA ILE A 10 -11.03 -0.70 -4.78
C ILE A 10 -12.35 -1.31 -4.31
N THR A 11 -13.13 -1.83 -5.26
CA THR A 11 -14.34 -2.63 -4.95
C THR A 11 -13.99 -4.10 -4.71
N VAL A 12 -12.70 -4.48 -4.81
CA VAL A 12 -12.26 -5.87 -4.73
C VAL A 12 -11.38 -6.11 -3.50
N CYS A 13 -11.73 -7.13 -2.71
CA CYS A 13 -10.82 -7.69 -1.71
C CYS A 13 -9.89 -8.69 -2.39
N ARG A 14 -8.59 -8.41 -2.45
CA ARG A 14 -7.62 -9.33 -3.07
C ARG A 14 -6.26 -9.29 -2.38
N ALA A 15 -5.51 -10.38 -2.53
CA ALA A 15 -4.10 -10.44 -2.16
C ALA A 15 -3.30 -9.59 -3.16
N VAL A 16 -2.42 -8.73 -2.64
CA VAL A 16 -1.52 -7.89 -3.43
C VAL A 16 -0.12 -7.94 -2.83
N THR A 17 0.90 -7.71 -3.64
CA THR A 17 2.28 -7.63 -3.16
C THR A 17 2.55 -6.24 -2.60
N CYS A 18 3.13 -6.18 -1.39
CA CYS A 18 3.59 -4.95 -0.80
C CYS A 18 4.78 -4.40 -1.57
N LYS A 19 4.70 -3.17 -2.07
CA LYS A 19 5.82 -2.53 -2.80
C LYS A 19 6.99 -2.10 -1.90
N THR A 20 6.85 -2.24 -0.58
CA THR A 20 7.85 -1.82 0.41
C THR A 20 8.71 -2.99 0.87
N CYS A 21 8.13 -4.18 1.01
CA CYS A 21 8.82 -5.36 1.55
C CYS A 21 8.65 -6.62 0.71
N ASP A 22 7.98 -6.52 -0.45
CA ASP A 22 7.70 -7.61 -1.39
C ASP A 22 6.92 -8.81 -0.80
N LYS A 23 6.39 -8.67 0.41
CA LYS A 23 5.52 -9.64 1.06
C LYS A 23 4.07 -9.51 0.61
N THR A 24 3.30 -10.58 0.80
CA THR A 24 1.87 -10.59 0.49
C THR A 24 1.09 -9.77 1.52
N THR A 25 0.26 -8.87 1.03
CA THR A 25 -0.63 -8.03 1.82
C THR A 25 -2.04 -8.04 1.22
N TRP A 26 -2.95 -7.32 1.85
CA TRP A 26 -4.36 -7.28 1.48
C TRP A 26 -4.78 -5.86 1.08
N ALA A 27 -5.64 -5.76 0.06
CA ALA A 27 -6.30 -4.52 -0.35
C ALA A 27 -7.81 -4.80 -0.53
N GLY A 28 -8.69 -4.00 0.09
CA GLY A 28 -10.15 -4.16 0.03
C GLY A 28 -10.90 -3.48 1.18
N CYS A 29 -12.11 -3.97 1.51
CA CYS A 29 -12.98 -3.45 2.58
C CYS A 29 -12.74 -4.01 4.01
N GLY A 30 -12.27 -5.24 4.16
CA GLY A 30 -11.76 -5.81 5.42
C GLY A 30 -12.51 -7.08 5.84
N GLU A 31 -13.67 -7.33 5.25
CA GLU A 31 -14.54 -8.45 5.63
C GLU A 31 -14.03 -9.82 5.19
N HIS A 32 -13.16 -9.87 4.18
CA HIS A 32 -12.72 -11.13 3.57
C HIS A 32 -11.21 -11.38 3.75
N VAL A 33 -10.59 -10.78 4.76
CA VAL A 33 -9.14 -10.87 4.98
C VAL A 33 -8.69 -12.31 5.26
N ASP A 34 -9.44 -13.05 6.07
CA ASP A 34 -9.08 -14.43 6.43
C ASP A 34 -9.10 -15.37 5.23
N GLN A 35 -10.11 -15.24 4.37
CA GLN A 35 -10.22 -16.04 3.14
C GLN A 35 -9.11 -15.68 2.14
N VAL A 36 -8.76 -14.39 2.03
CA VAL A 36 -7.67 -13.93 1.15
C VAL A 36 -6.29 -14.37 1.68
N MET A 37 -6.11 -14.44 3.00
CA MET A 37 -4.85 -14.81 3.64
C MET A 37 -4.73 -16.30 3.98
N ALA A 38 -5.76 -17.12 3.72
CA ALA A 38 -5.81 -18.54 4.09
C ALA A 38 -4.62 -19.35 3.53
N GLY A 39 -4.15 -19.01 2.34
CA GLY A 39 -2.99 -19.67 1.69
C GLY A 39 -1.64 -19.01 1.98
N VAL A 40 -1.58 -17.92 2.75
CA VAL A 40 -0.36 -17.13 2.95
C VAL A 40 0.22 -17.44 4.33
N PRO A 41 1.42 -18.05 4.41
CA PRO A 41 2.11 -18.28 5.68
C PRO A 41 2.41 -16.96 6.40
N ARG A 42 2.41 -16.96 7.74
CA ARG A 42 2.69 -15.74 8.54
C ARG A 42 4.01 -15.06 8.16
N ARG A 43 5.02 -15.82 7.73
CA ARG A 43 6.34 -15.30 7.32
C ARG A 43 6.27 -14.42 6.06
N ASP A 44 5.32 -14.74 5.19
CA ASP A 44 5.12 -14.10 3.89
C ASP A 44 4.05 -13.01 3.91
N ARG A 45 3.47 -12.74 5.10
CA ARG A 45 2.53 -11.63 5.30
C ARG A 45 3.29 -10.33 5.59
N CYS A 46 2.82 -9.24 4.99
CA CYS A 46 3.28 -7.90 5.32
C CYS A 46 2.81 -7.52 6.73
N GLU A 47 3.72 -7.03 7.57
CA GLU A 47 3.44 -6.61 8.95
C GLU A 47 2.93 -5.16 9.05
N GLY A 48 2.77 -4.50 7.89
CA GLY A 48 2.40 -3.10 7.80
C GLY A 48 3.61 -2.18 7.89
N HIS A 49 3.64 -1.15 7.05
CA HIS A 49 4.66 -0.12 7.05
C HIS A 49 3.98 1.24 7.09
N ALA A 50 4.51 2.15 7.92
CA ALA A 50 4.10 3.55 7.84
C ALA A 50 4.47 4.06 6.44
N LYS A 51 3.48 4.51 5.65
CA LYS A 51 3.78 5.24 4.42
C LYS A 51 4.60 6.45 4.81
N GLU A 52 5.87 6.45 4.45
CA GLU A 52 6.74 7.59 4.67
C GLU A 52 6.11 8.81 3.98
N PRO A 53 5.87 9.93 4.69
CA PRO A 53 5.35 11.12 4.06
C PRO A 53 6.37 11.53 3.01
N ALA A 54 5.95 11.61 1.75
CA ALA A 54 6.78 12.00 0.63
C ALA A 54 7.59 13.24 1.01
N LYS A 55 8.88 13.03 1.29
CA LYS A 55 9.80 14.05 1.81
C LYS A 55 10.14 14.99 0.65
N GLY A 56 9.23 15.93 0.41
CA GLY A 56 9.33 16.96 -0.62
C GLY A 56 9.68 18.34 -0.07
N SER A 57 10.36 18.45 1.07
CA SER A 57 10.90 19.71 1.62
C SER A 57 12.17 20.18 0.87
N PHE A 58 12.15 20.12 -0.45
CA PHE A 58 13.22 20.68 -1.29
C PHE A 58 12.77 21.98 -1.97
N LEU A 59 11.52 22.05 -2.41
CA LEU A 59 10.97 23.25 -3.08
C LEU A 59 10.68 24.40 -2.10
N SER A 60 10.46 24.13 -0.81
CA SER A 60 10.26 25.16 0.23
C SER A 60 11.52 25.95 0.59
N ARG A 61 12.70 25.50 0.14
CA ARG A 61 13.98 26.21 0.35
C ARG A 61 14.44 27.02 -0.87
N LEU A 62 13.79 26.84 -2.02
CA LEU A 62 14.17 27.52 -3.26
C LEU A 62 13.32 28.77 -3.55
N PHE A 63 12.11 28.86 -2.99
CA PHE A 63 11.19 29.99 -3.22
C PHE A 63 10.85 30.79 -1.96
N GLY A 64 11.61 30.62 -0.88
CA GLY A 64 11.45 31.36 0.37
C GLY A 64 12.49 32.46 0.51
N ASN A 65 12.32 33.55 -0.23
CA ASN A 65 12.87 34.87 0.10
C ASN A 65 11.73 35.87 0.16
#